data_AF-A0A241VP44-F1
#
_entry.id   AF-A0A241VP44-F1
#
_cell.length_a   1.000
_cell.length_b   1.000
_cell.length_c   1.000
_cell.angle_alpha   90.00
_cell.angle_beta   90.00
_cell.angle_gamma   90.00
#
_symmetry.space_group_name_H-M   'P 1'
#
loop_
_entity.id
_entity.type
_entity.pdbx_description
1 polymer ?
#
loop_
_entity_poly.entity_id
_entity_poly.type
_entity_poly.pdbx_seq_one_letter_code
_entity_poly.pdbx_strand_id
1 'polypeptide(L)'
;MNKKIALMLFASAVCVSSQLWAGDDLAIIQAASERHVQVADIKGLPDATAITLSGTLVKHLNQENYEFDDGTGLILLEIDNDLWKDAGIQAGEKVRVVGEVDTHRYKPTDVEVVKIEKLTE
;
A
#
# COMPACT_ATOMS: atom_id res chain seq x y z
N MET A 1 -21.30 -24.64 -46.98
CA MET A 1 -21.26 -23.82 -45.76
C MET A 1 -19.80 -23.62 -45.39
N ASN A 2 -19.36 -22.38 -45.54
CA ASN A 2 -18.00 -21.87 -45.52
C ASN A 2 -17.66 -21.45 -44.06
N LYS A 3 -16.48 -21.44 -43.47
CA LYS A 3 -15.06 -21.67 -43.81
C LYS A 3 -14.31 -21.77 -42.46
N LYS A 4 -13.32 -22.68 -42.38
CA LYS A 4 -12.00 -22.56 -41.73
C LYS A 4 -11.91 -21.94 -40.31
N ILE A 5 -11.66 -22.81 -39.33
CA ILE A 5 -11.26 -22.50 -37.95
C ILE A 5 -9.91 -21.79 -37.97
N ALA A 6 -9.86 -20.61 -37.33
CA ALA A 6 -8.67 -19.79 -37.20
C ALA A 6 -7.71 -20.39 -36.16
N LEU A 7 -6.47 -20.54 -36.60
CA LEU A 7 -5.28 -20.92 -35.86
C LEU A 7 -4.93 -19.82 -34.84
N MET A 8 -5.05 -20.11 -33.53
CA MET A 8 -4.41 -19.30 -32.48
C MET A 8 -3.04 -19.91 -32.15
N LEU A 9 -2.02 -19.41 -32.83
CA LEU A 9 -0.64 -19.44 -32.35
C LEU A 9 -0.42 -18.13 -31.59
N PHE A 10 -0.32 -18.20 -30.26
CA PHE A 10 0.43 -17.21 -29.51
C PHE A 10 1.62 -17.92 -28.87
N ALA A 11 2.67 -18.03 -29.66
CA ALA A 11 4.01 -18.17 -29.12
C ALA A 11 4.47 -16.76 -28.71
N SER A 12 4.55 -16.52 -27.40
CA SER A 12 5.63 -15.70 -26.86
C SER A 12 5.85 -16.12 -25.42
N ALA A 13 6.97 -16.82 -25.23
CA ALA A 13 7.58 -16.97 -23.93
C ALA A 13 8.07 -15.58 -23.50
N VAL A 14 7.53 -15.07 -22.39
CA VAL A 14 8.25 -14.14 -21.54
C VAL A 14 8.44 -14.84 -20.21
N CYS A 15 9.61 -15.45 -20.07
CA CYS A 15 10.17 -15.73 -18.76
C CYS A 15 10.56 -14.38 -18.15
N VAL A 16 9.79 -13.91 -17.16
CA VAL A 16 10.35 -13.08 -16.09
C VAL A 16 10.09 -13.84 -14.81
N SER A 17 11.06 -14.67 -14.44
CA SER A 17 11.08 -15.34 -13.15
C SER A 17 11.66 -14.37 -12.12
N SER A 18 10.79 -13.75 -11.35
CA SER A 18 11.09 -13.39 -9.97
C SER A 18 9.97 -13.99 -9.14
N GLN A 19 10.30 -15.01 -8.34
CA GLN A 19 9.45 -15.49 -7.26
C GLN A 19 9.30 -14.32 -6.29
N LEU A 20 8.28 -13.49 -6.50
CA LEU A 20 7.89 -12.44 -5.59
C LEU A 20 6.61 -12.91 -4.91
N TRP A 21 6.56 -12.75 -3.60
CA TRP A 21 5.29 -12.75 -2.86
C TRP A 21 4.50 -11.45 -3.17
N ALA A 22 4.64 -10.88 -4.39
CA ALA A 22 4.15 -9.56 -4.81
C ALA A 22 2.94 -9.62 -5.75
N GLY A 23 2.24 -10.76 -5.81
CA GLY A 23 0.96 -10.83 -6.53
C GLY A 23 -0.07 -9.90 -5.90
N ASP A 24 -0.10 -9.88 -4.57
CA ASP A 24 -1.10 -9.16 -3.79
C ASP A 24 -0.72 -7.67 -3.65
N ASP A 25 0.53 -7.34 -3.29
CA ASP A 25 1.00 -5.96 -3.16
C ASP A 25 0.82 -5.12 -4.44
N LEU A 26 1.09 -5.71 -5.62
CA LEU A 26 0.93 -4.99 -6.88
C LEU A 26 -0.55 -4.66 -7.15
N ALA A 27 -1.46 -5.56 -6.79
CA ALA A 27 -2.89 -5.34 -6.92
C ALA A 27 -3.35 -4.21 -5.98
N ILE A 28 -2.83 -4.17 -4.75
CA ILE A 28 -3.09 -3.11 -3.76
C ILE A 28 -2.61 -1.76 -4.30
N ILE A 29 -1.36 -1.70 -4.78
CA ILE A 29 -0.79 -0.49 -5.36
C ILE A 29 -1.63 0.02 -6.53
N GLN A 30 -2.07 -0.87 -7.42
CA GLN A 30 -2.91 -0.50 -8.55
C GLN A 30 -4.31 -0.04 -8.11
N ALA A 31 -4.92 -0.71 -7.12
CA ALA A 31 -6.23 -0.36 -6.59
C ALA A 31 -6.22 0.97 -5.81
N ALA A 32 -5.09 1.32 -5.18
CA ALA A 32 -4.89 2.52 -4.40
C ALA A 32 -4.46 3.75 -5.22
N SER A 33 -3.95 3.57 -6.44
CA SER A 33 -3.36 4.64 -7.30
C SER A 33 -4.17 5.94 -7.33
N GLU A 34 -5.50 5.82 -7.41
CA GLU A 34 -6.38 6.99 -7.53
C GLU A 34 -7.17 7.29 -6.25
N ARG A 35 -7.03 6.48 -5.19
CA ARG A 35 -7.82 6.62 -3.95
C ARG A 35 -7.01 7.34 -2.88
N HIS A 36 -6.84 8.65 -3.07
CA HIS A 36 -6.26 9.52 -2.05
C HIS A 36 -7.32 9.86 -1.01
N VAL A 37 -7.04 9.58 0.25
CA VAL A 37 -7.98 9.84 1.36
C VAL A 37 -7.28 10.60 2.49
N GLN A 38 -8.09 11.16 3.38
CA GLN A 38 -7.60 11.77 4.62
C GLN A 38 -7.73 10.78 5.78
N VAL A 39 -6.84 10.88 6.76
CA VAL A 39 -6.86 10.04 7.95
C VAL A 39 -8.20 10.13 8.68
N ALA A 40 -8.81 11.32 8.70
CA ALA A 40 -10.13 11.54 9.28
C ALA A 40 -11.24 10.64 8.68
N ASP A 41 -11.12 10.23 7.42
CA ASP A 41 -12.14 9.46 6.71
C ASP A 41 -11.96 7.94 6.83
N ILE A 42 -10.78 7.47 7.27
CA ILE A 42 -10.40 6.04 7.26
C ILE A 42 -11.38 5.18 8.07
N LYS A 43 -11.88 5.68 9.21
CA LYS A 43 -12.82 4.94 10.06
C LYS A 43 -14.15 4.58 9.37
N GLY A 44 -14.49 5.27 8.28
CA GLY A 44 -15.68 4.98 7.48
C GLY A 44 -15.45 3.97 6.35
N LEU A 45 -14.20 3.55 6.12
CA LEU A 45 -13.85 2.66 5.03
C LEU A 45 -14.01 1.19 5.43
N PRO A 46 -14.42 0.32 4.50
CA PRO A 46 -14.41 -1.12 4.71
C PRO A 46 -12.99 -1.65 4.96
N ASP A 47 -12.94 -2.80 5.61
CA ASP A 47 -11.75 -3.65 5.71
C ASP A 47 -11.15 -3.97 4.32
N ALA A 48 -9.82 -4.14 4.27
CA ALA A 48 -9.05 -4.40 3.04
C ALA A 48 -9.24 -3.34 1.94
N THR A 49 -9.60 -2.10 2.31
CA THR A 49 -9.71 -1.01 1.34
C THR A 49 -8.32 -0.44 1.03
N ALA A 50 -7.84 -0.65 -0.19
CA ALA A 50 -6.59 -0.07 -0.67
C ALA A 50 -6.67 1.47 -0.82
N ILE A 51 -5.79 2.20 -0.15
CA ILE A 51 -5.76 3.67 -0.09
C ILE A 51 -4.36 4.25 -0.28
N THR A 52 -4.30 5.52 -0.67
CA THR A 52 -3.09 6.34 -0.66
C THR A 52 -3.22 7.48 0.35
N LEU A 53 -2.24 7.63 1.23
CA LEU A 53 -2.12 8.71 2.21
C LEU A 53 -0.90 9.58 1.91
N SER A 54 -0.95 10.85 2.31
CA SER A 54 0.19 11.78 2.22
C SER A 54 0.24 12.64 3.47
N GLY A 55 1.38 12.68 4.13
CA GLY A 55 1.50 13.27 5.46
C GLY A 55 2.90 13.14 6.03
N THR A 56 3.01 13.15 7.35
CA THR A 56 4.28 13.11 8.08
C THR A 56 4.33 11.83 8.91
N LEU A 57 5.44 11.10 8.80
CA LEU A 57 5.72 9.98 9.69
C LEU A 57 6.25 10.53 11.02
N VAL A 58 5.41 10.56 12.05
CA VAL A 58 5.70 11.30 13.30
C VAL A 58 6.75 10.61 14.14
N LYS A 59 6.58 9.31 14.41
CA LYS A 59 7.51 8.53 15.25
C LYS A 59 7.33 7.02 15.07
N HIS A 60 8.39 6.27 15.35
CA HIS A 60 8.34 4.82 15.55
C HIS A 60 7.86 4.51 16.96
N LEU A 61 6.90 3.60 17.11
CA LEU A 61 6.31 3.27 18.41
C LEU A 61 6.92 1.98 18.97
N ASN A 62 6.80 0.89 18.21
CA ASN A 62 7.33 -0.43 18.53
C ASN A 62 7.33 -1.28 17.26
N GLN A 63 8.16 -2.33 17.20
CA GLN A 63 8.17 -3.32 16.11
C GLN A 63 7.90 -2.70 14.73
N GLU A 64 6.73 -2.97 14.15
CA GLU A 64 6.30 -2.52 12.82
C GLU A 64 5.29 -1.36 12.89
N ASN A 65 5.02 -0.82 14.08
CA ASN A 65 4.05 0.25 14.30
C ASN A 65 4.68 1.64 14.27
N TYR A 66 4.14 2.51 13.42
CA TYR A 66 4.53 3.91 13.28
C TYR A 66 3.32 4.83 13.40
N GLU A 67 3.50 6.00 13.99
CA GLU A 67 2.47 7.04 14.04
C GLU A 67 2.59 7.95 12.83
N PHE A 68 1.48 8.20 12.15
CA PHE A 68 1.39 9.03 10.95
C PHE A 68 0.33 10.12 11.12
N ASP A 69 0.63 11.31 10.61
CA ASP A 69 -0.23 12.50 10.68
C ASP A 69 -0.34 13.17 9.29
N ASP A 70 -1.55 13.34 8.78
CA ASP A 70 -1.81 14.11 7.55
C ASP A 70 -2.37 15.53 7.82
N GLY A 71 -2.48 15.92 9.09
CA GLY A 71 -3.08 17.17 9.56
C GLY A 71 -4.58 17.08 9.83
N THR A 72 -5.24 15.99 9.44
CA THR A 72 -6.67 15.73 9.71
C THR A 72 -6.87 14.74 10.86
N GLY A 73 -5.85 13.94 11.16
CA GLY A 73 -5.84 13.02 12.29
C GLY A 73 -4.56 12.20 12.37
N LEU A 74 -4.46 11.42 13.45
CA LEU A 74 -3.38 10.47 13.67
C LEU A 74 -3.87 9.04 13.40
N ILE A 75 -3.03 8.24 12.76
CA ILE A 75 -3.27 6.81 12.55
C ILE A 75 -1.98 6.00 12.74
N LEU A 76 -2.15 4.72 13.04
CA LEU A 76 -1.07 3.74 13.07
C LEU A 76 -0.86 3.19 11.66
N LEU A 77 0.39 3.18 11.23
CA LEU A 77 0.86 2.45 10.07
C LEU A 77 1.61 1.21 10.56
N GLU A 78 1.20 0.04 10.09
CA GLU A 78 1.96 -1.20 10.22
C GLU A 78 2.88 -1.29 8.98
N ILE A 79 4.18 -1.08 9.18
CA ILE A 79 5.21 -1.07 8.13
C ILE A 79 6.22 -2.17 8.43
N ASP A 80 6.29 -3.14 7.53
CA ASP A 80 7.24 -4.25 7.64
C ASP A 80 8.70 -3.76 7.74
N ASN A 81 9.49 -4.52 8.51
CA ASN A 81 10.86 -4.15 8.85
C ASN A 81 11.80 -4.05 7.64
N ASP A 82 11.56 -4.82 6.57
CA ASP A 82 12.32 -4.75 5.32
C ASP A 82 11.88 -3.55 4.48
N LEU A 83 10.58 -3.31 4.33
CA LEU A 83 10.04 -2.13 3.66
C LEU A 83 10.56 -0.83 4.29
N TRP A 84 10.60 -0.77 5.62
CA TRP A 84 11.13 0.36 6.35
C TRP A 84 12.62 0.61 6.07
N LYS A 85 13.44 -0.44 6.13
CA LYS A 85 14.89 -0.35 5.91
C LYS A 85 15.21 0.10 4.50
N ASP A 86 14.51 -0.44 3.52
CA ASP A 86 14.72 -0.13 2.11
C ASP A 86 14.29 1.29 1.76
N ALA A 87 13.26 1.82 2.43
CA ALA A 87 12.79 3.18 2.19
C ALA A 87 13.76 4.28 2.68
N GLY A 88 14.60 3.98 3.68
CA GLY A 88 15.55 4.97 4.23
C GLY A 88 14.89 6.21 4.84
N ILE A 89 13.63 6.08 5.28
CA ILE A 89 12.82 7.17 5.84
C ILE A 89 13.15 7.33 7.32
N GLN A 90 12.94 8.53 7.87
CA GLN A 90 13.11 8.83 9.29
C GLN A 90 11.85 9.50 9.85
N ALA A 91 11.69 9.43 11.17
CA ALA A 91 10.66 10.19 11.85
C ALA A 91 10.83 11.70 11.59
N GLY A 92 9.71 12.40 11.34
CA GLY A 92 9.64 13.81 10.96
C GLY A 92 9.60 14.04 9.44
N GLU A 93 9.80 13.01 8.62
CA GLU A 93 9.79 13.15 7.16
C GLU A 93 8.38 13.12 6.58
N LYS A 94 8.18 13.88 5.50
CA LYS A 94 6.96 13.81 4.70
C LYS A 94 7.02 12.59 3.79
N VAL A 95 5.94 11.84 3.76
CA VAL A 95 5.85 10.57 3.05
C VAL A 95 4.51 10.43 2.32
N ARG A 96 4.53 9.65 1.24
CA ARG A 96 3.35 9.07 0.62
C ARG A 96 3.33 7.59 0.94
N VAL A 97 2.18 7.12 1.39
CA VAL A 97 1.97 5.75 1.86
C VAL A 97 0.87 5.13 1.02
N VAL A 98 1.07 3.89 0.58
CA VAL A 98 0.04 3.06 -0.03
C VAL A 98 -0.11 1.81 0.84
N GLY A 99 -1.35 1.48 1.15
CA GLY A 99 -1.68 0.38 2.04
C GLY A 99 -3.15 0.04 2.05
N GLU A 100 -3.52 -0.94 2.87
CA GLU A 100 -4.90 -1.35 3.08
C GLU A 100 -5.39 -0.93 4.46
N VAL A 101 -6.67 -0.54 4.53
CA VAL A 101 -7.34 -0.32 5.81
C VAL A 101 -7.58 -1.65 6.49
N ASP A 102 -7.02 -1.84 7.70
CA ASP A 102 -7.22 -3.06 8.49
C ASP A 102 -8.07 -2.75 9.73
N THR A 103 -9.26 -3.34 9.76
CA THR A 103 -10.28 -3.10 10.78
C THR A 103 -10.33 -4.25 11.77
N HIS A 104 -10.29 -3.90 13.05
CA HIS A 104 -10.18 -4.86 14.11
C HIS A 104 -11.40 -4.85 15.03
N ARG A 105 -11.73 -6.02 15.60
CA ARG A 105 -12.80 -6.12 16.61
C ARG A 105 -12.40 -5.51 17.95
N TYR A 106 -11.12 -5.55 18.31
CA TYR A 106 -10.63 -5.22 19.66
C TYR A 106 -9.47 -4.22 19.70
N LYS A 107 -8.81 -3.93 18.57
CA LYS A 107 -7.81 -2.84 18.44
C LYS A 107 -8.37 -1.74 17.53
N PRO A 108 -7.80 -0.52 17.53
CA PRO A 108 -8.16 0.51 16.56
C PRO A 108 -7.90 0.06 15.12
N THR A 109 -8.57 0.71 14.16
CA THR A 109 -8.20 0.62 12.73
C THR A 109 -6.81 1.20 12.51
N ASP A 110 -6.01 0.50 11.72
CA ASP A 110 -4.68 0.86 11.28
C ASP A 110 -4.58 0.67 9.75
N VAL A 111 -3.39 0.88 9.20
CA VAL A 111 -3.11 0.70 7.78
C VAL A 111 -1.90 -0.20 7.61
N GLU A 112 -2.10 -1.34 6.96
CA GLU A 112 -1.02 -2.25 6.55
C GLU A 112 -0.35 -1.67 5.29
N VAL A 113 0.94 -1.34 5.40
CA VAL A 113 1.66 -0.59 4.38
C VAL A 113 2.39 -1.52 3.43
N VAL A 114 2.01 -1.45 2.14
CA VAL A 114 2.68 -2.20 1.07
C VAL A 114 3.73 -1.36 0.34
N LYS A 115 3.64 -0.03 0.45
CA LYS A 115 4.60 0.87 -0.19
C LYS A 115 4.67 2.21 0.53
N ILE A 116 5.89 2.69 0.75
CA ILE A 116 6.16 4.00 1.33
C ILE A 116 7.26 4.72 0.54
N GLU A 117 7.06 6.01 0.28
CA GLU A 117 8.01 6.85 -0.44
C GLU A 117 8.18 8.19 0.26
N LYS A 118 9.42 8.66 0.36
CA LYS A 118 9.71 10.02 0.82
C LYS A 118 9.20 11.03 -0.20
N LEU A 119 8.49 12.05 0.26
CA LEU A 119 8.13 13.21 -0.55
C LEU A 119 9.28 14.21 -0.49
N THR A 120 10.01 14.35 -1.60
CA THR A 120 10.97 15.44 -1.80
C THR A 120 10.21 16.66 -2.30
N GLU A 121 10.27 17.76 -1.55
CA GLU A 121 9.82 19.09 -2.00
C GLU A 121 10.73 19.67 -3.10
#